data_AF-A0A2A4SVU3-F1
#
_entry.id   AF-A0A2A4SVU3-F1
#
_cell.length_a   1.000
_cell.length_b   1.000
_cell.length_c   1.000
_cell.angle_alpha   90.00
_cell.angle_beta   90.00
_cell.angle_gamma   90.00
#
_symmetry.space_group_name_H-M   'P 1'
#
loop_
_entity.id
_entity.type
_entity.pdbx_description
1 polymer ?
#
loop_
_entity_poly.entity_id
_entity_poly.type
_entity_poly.pdbx_seq_one_letter_code
_entity_poly.pdbx_strand_id
1 'polypeptide(L)'
;MSFTKKLQSLFSWTHTKSLLIEGHHLEQKNKTSHFSRLPFCSMGDIYYAKIGVNIGWEIDKTRPVIIFQGKDRFLKNSGTIFIFPITSKIKMFDYRISFDQHDIHNNEKDINIHPSQILLTQGRCISRIRLGQKIGTLSECKLREIQSQFNLFLYKNTPLHPMDKGATQTALIKKPAIT
;
A
#
# COMPACT_ATOMS: atom_id res chain seq x y z
N MET A 1 -9.87 -24.27 -0.12
CA MET A 1 -8.60 -24.59 0.58
C MET A 1 -8.94 -25.61 1.66
N SER A 2 -8.23 -26.73 1.76
CA SER A 2 -8.53 -27.76 2.79
C SER A 2 -8.35 -27.18 4.20
N PHE A 3 -9.19 -27.59 5.16
CA PHE A 3 -9.11 -27.19 6.56
C PHE A 3 -7.71 -27.39 7.16
N THR A 4 -7.08 -28.53 6.82
CA THR A 4 -5.72 -28.86 7.26
C THR A 4 -4.68 -27.85 6.76
N LYS A 5 -4.79 -27.40 5.51
CA LYS A 5 -3.92 -26.35 4.95
C LYS A 5 -4.11 -25.00 5.66
N LYS A 6 -5.35 -24.68 6.06
CA LYS A 6 -5.64 -23.46 6.83
C LYS A 6 -5.03 -23.52 8.23
N LEU A 7 -5.15 -24.65 8.92
CA LEU A 7 -4.49 -24.87 10.21
C LEU A 7 -2.97 -24.77 10.12
N GLN A 8 -2.35 -25.42 9.13
CA GLN A 8 -0.91 -25.32 8.89
C GLN A 8 -0.47 -23.87 8.68
N SER A 9 -1.22 -23.10 7.89
CA SER A 9 -0.96 -21.68 7.67
C SER A 9 -1.05 -20.86 8.98
N LEU A 10 -2.03 -21.16 9.85
CA LEU A 10 -2.18 -20.49 11.14
C LEU A 10 -1.02 -20.81 12.08
N PHE A 11 -0.61 -22.07 12.18
CA PHE A 11 0.56 -22.47 12.99
C PHE A 11 1.85 -21.83 12.49
N SER A 12 2.10 -21.88 11.17
CA SER A 12 3.26 -21.24 10.54
C SER A 12 3.30 -19.73 10.82
N TRP A 13 2.14 -19.08 10.74
CA TRP A 13 2.03 -17.66 11.03
C TRP A 13 2.25 -17.34 12.52
N THR A 14 1.74 -18.17 13.41
CA THR A 14 1.94 -18.04 14.87
C THR A 14 3.42 -18.16 15.23
N HIS A 15 4.10 -19.14 14.63
CA HIS A 15 5.55 -19.28 14.78
C HIS A 15 6.29 -18.04 14.25
N THR A 16 5.94 -17.57 13.05
CA THR A 16 6.54 -16.36 12.46
C THR A 16 6.34 -15.12 13.34
N LYS A 17 5.14 -14.93 13.92
CA LYS A 17 4.87 -13.85 14.88
C LYS A 17 5.81 -13.93 16.09
N SER A 18 5.98 -15.13 16.63
CA SER A 18 6.84 -15.36 17.80
C SER A 18 8.28 -14.95 17.50
N LEU A 19 8.82 -15.38 16.35
CA LEU A 19 10.15 -15.00 15.89
C LEU A 19 10.32 -13.48 15.70
N LEU A 20 9.32 -12.82 15.10
CA LEU A 20 9.35 -11.36 14.91
C LEU A 20 9.34 -10.61 16.25
N ILE A 21 8.56 -11.07 17.22
CA ILE A 21 8.48 -10.46 18.56
C ILE A 21 9.79 -10.68 19.31
N GLU A 22 10.33 -11.90 19.28
CA GLU A 22 11.58 -12.24 19.94
C GLU A 22 12.76 -11.45 19.37
N GLY A 23 12.90 -11.40 18.04
CA GLY A 23 13.91 -10.57 17.38
C GLY A 23 13.81 -9.11 17.81
N HIS A 24 12.61 -8.55 17.81
CA HIS A 24 12.37 -7.19 18.26
C HIS A 24 12.71 -6.97 19.76
N HIS A 25 12.44 -7.94 20.64
CA HIS A 25 12.79 -7.86 22.06
C HIS A 25 14.31 -7.96 22.29
N LEU A 26 15.00 -8.84 21.56
CA LEU A 26 16.45 -8.98 21.62
C LEU A 26 17.14 -7.69 21.15
N GLU A 27 16.64 -7.09 20.07
CA GLU A 27 17.13 -5.81 19.56
C GLU A 27 16.94 -4.66 20.57
N GLN A 28 15.81 -4.64 21.29
CA GLN A 28 15.54 -3.64 22.33
C GLN A 28 16.47 -3.73 23.54
N LYS A 29 16.81 -4.94 23.99
CA LYS A 29 17.73 -5.15 25.12
C LYS A 29 19.15 -4.63 24.85
N ASN A 30 19.53 -4.49 23.58
CA ASN A 30 20.91 -4.27 23.14
C ASN A 30 21.32 -2.81 22.81
N LYS A 31 20.48 -1.75 22.97
CA LYS A 31 20.88 -0.30 23.06
C LYS A 31 19.71 0.71 22.91
N THR A 32 20.03 1.97 23.24
CA THR A 32 19.29 3.27 23.25
C THR A 32 18.39 3.60 22.04
N SER A 33 17.14 3.98 22.37
CA SER A 33 16.03 4.42 21.51
C SER A 33 15.35 3.33 20.65
N HIS A 34 14.07 3.10 20.94
CA HIS A 34 13.20 2.05 20.41
C HIS A 34 12.96 2.12 18.87
N PHE A 35 13.32 3.24 18.23
CA PHE A 35 13.03 3.51 16.80
C PHE A 35 14.24 3.52 15.88
N SER A 36 15.46 3.56 16.44
CA SER A 36 16.71 3.74 15.67
C SER A 36 17.06 2.60 14.71
N ARG A 37 16.40 1.44 14.83
CA ARG A 37 16.74 0.23 14.05
C ARG A 37 15.59 -0.38 13.25
N LEU A 38 14.39 0.20 13.29
CA LEU A 38 13.33 -0.20 12.36
C LEU A 38 13.71 0.21 10.94
N PRO A 39 13.37 -0.58 9.91
CA PRO A 39 13.73 -0.27 8.53
C PRO A 39 13.26 1.14 8.18
N PHE A 40 14.20 1.97 7.73
CA PHE A 40 13.89 3.32 7.28
C PHE A 40 13.02 3.21 6.04
N CYS A 41 11.78 3.65 6.16
CA CYS A 41 10.82 3.64 5.07
C CYS A 41 10.41 5.08 4.80
N SER A 42 9.94 5.32 3.58
CA SER A 42 9.34 6.59 3.16
C SER A 42 8.08 6.31 2.36
N MET A 43 7.23 7.34 2.21
CA MET A 43 6.04 7.22 1.39
C MET A 43 6.41 6.84 -0.06
N GLY A 44 5.68 5.90 -0.65
CA GLY A 44 5.97 5.40 -2.00
C GLY A 44 6.98 4.26 -2.05
N ASP A 45 7.68 3.96 -0.95
CA ASP A 45 8.56 2.79 -0.89
C ASP A 45 7.76 1.49 -1.00
N ILE A 46 8.34 0.52 -1.70
CA ILE A 46 7.81 -0.82 -1.85
C ILE A 46 8.68 -1.79 -1.05
N TYR A 47 8.04 -2.60 -0.21
CA TYR A 47 8.69 -3.62 0.61
C TYR A 47 7.96 -4.94 0.49
N TYR A 48 8.69 -6.06 0.58
CA TYR A 48 8.04 -7.30 0.99
C TYR A 48 7.60 -7.19 2.45
N ALA A 49 6.35 -7.52 2.75
CA ALA A 49 5.83 -7.48 4.11
C ALA A 49 5.08 -8.76 4.48
N LYS A 50 5.26 -9.20 5.73
CA LYS A 50 4.50 -10.30 6.34
C LYS A 50 3.13 -9.78 6.80
N ILE A 51 2.14 -9.81 5.91
CA ILE A 51 0.77 -9.35 6.20
C ILE A 51 0.03 -10.34 7.12
N GLY A 52 0.36 -11.63 7.02
CA GLY A 52 -0.11 -12.68 7.91
C GLY A 52 -1.25 -13.50 7.35
N VAL A 53 -1.95 -14.20 8.24
CA VAL A 53 -3.18 -14.95 7.96
C VAL A 53 -4.34 -14.15 8.52
N ASN A 54 -5.30 -13.80 7.66
CA ASN A 54 -6.47 -13.01 7.98
C ASN A 54 -7.76 -13.79 7.70
N ILE A 55 -8.88 -13.08 7.71
CA ILE A 55 -10.22 -13.63 7.68
C ILE A 55 -10.91 -13.24 6.37
N GLY A 56 -11.57 -14.20 5.73
CA GLY A 56 -12.44 -13.95 4.57
C GLY A 56 -11.69 -13.39 3.36
N TRP A 57 -12.06 -12.17 2.95
CA TRP A 57 -11.60 -11.49 1.73
C TRP A 57 -10.32 -10.68 1.92
N GLU A 58 -9.82 -10.60 3.15
CA GLU A 58 -8.57 -9.93 3.44
C GLU A 58 -7.40 -10.61 2.74
N ILE A 59 -6.50 -9.79 2.20
CA ILE A 59 -5.34 -10.33 1.51
C ILE A 59 -4.34 -10.93 2.49
N ASP A 60 -3.99 -12.19 2.26
CA ASP A 60 -3.07 -12.95 3.10
C ASP A 60 -1.68 -13.10 2.49
N LYS A 61 -0.78 -13.65 3.32
CA LYS A 61 0.60 -14.08 3.03
C LYS A 61 1.60 -12.93 3.02
N THR A 62 2.86 -13.28 2.77
CA THR A 62 3.91 -12.32 2.48
C THR A 62 3.72 -11.77 1.07
N ARG A 63 3.66 -10.44 0.94
CA ARG A 63 3.45 -9.76 -0.35
C ARG A 63 4.25 -8.47 -0.42
N PRO A 64 4.56 -7.99 -1.63
CA PRO A 64 4.94 -6.61 -1.81
C PRO A 64 3.80 -5.69 -1.33
N VAL A 65 4.18 -4.61 -0.65
CA VAL A 65 3.29 -3.56 -0.18
C VAL A 65 3.93 -2.21 -0.45
N ILE A 66 3.12 -1.21 -0.76
CA ILE A 66 3.55 0.19 -0.82
C ILE A 66 3.29 0.84 0.54
N ILE A 67 4.27 1.61 1.03
CA ILE A 67 4.12 2.49 2.19
C ILE A 67 3.31 3.72 1.81
N PHE A 68 2.18 3.93 2.46
CA PHE A 68 1.27 5.03 2.16
C PHE A 68 0.88 5.76 3.45
N GLN A 69 1.79 6.60 3.95
CA GLN A 69 1.61 7.36 5.19
C GLN A 69 2.23 8.75 5.07
N GLY A 70 1.66 9.72 5.77
CA GLY A 70 2.14 11.11 5.80
C GLY A 70 3.58 11.27 6.32
N LYS A 71 4.17 12.44 6.06
CA LYS A 71 5.61 12.69 6.18
C LYS A 71 6.22 12.44 7.56
N ASP A 72 7.40 11.81 7.51
CA ASP A 72 8.58 11.80 8.39
C ASP A 72 8.47 11.85 9.92
N ARG A 73 7.72 12.77 10.54
CA ARG A 73 7.69 12.81 12.03
C ARG A 73 6.96 11.58 12.57
N PHE A 74 5.86 11.22 11.93
CA PHE A 74 5.12 10.00 12.26
C PHE A 74 5.90 8.76 11.84
N LEU A 75 6.56 8.75 10.68
CA LEU A 75 7.29 7.58 10.21
C LEU A 75 8.56 7.29 11.03
N LYS A 76 9.29 8.32 11.44
CA LYS A 76 10.48 8.21 12.32
C LYS A 76 10.11 7.67 13.70
N ASN A 77 8.97 8.07 14.24
CA ASN A 77 8.58 7.79 15.63
C ASN A 77 7.43 6.77 15.77
N SER A 78 6.95 6.17 14.68
CA SER A 78 5.88 5.17 14.73
C SER A 78 6.44 3.77 14.54
N GLY A 79 5.96 2.85 15.39
CA GLY A 79 6.23 1.42 15.26
C GLY A 79 5.32 0.75 14.23
N THR A 80 4.34 1.48 13.71
CA THR A 80 3.35 1.02 12.73
C THR A 80 3.34 1.89 11.48
N ILE A 81 2.95 1.29 10.37
CA ILE A 81 2.88 1.92 9.05
C ILE A 81 1.59 1.57 8.34
N PHE A 82 0.99 2.54 7.64
CA PHE A 82 -0.13 2.27 6.75
C PHE A 82 0.37 1.85 5.37
N ILE A 83 -0.16 0.75 4.86
CA ILE A 83 0.30 0.13 3.61
C ILE A 83 -0.87 -0.21 2.68
N PHE A 84 -0.60 -0.27 1.37
CA PHE A 84 -1.46 -0.97 0.41
C PHE A 84 -0.77 -2.23 -0.13
N PRO A 85 -1.44 -3.39 -0.12
CA PRO A 85 -0.91 -4.61 -0.71
C PRO A 85 -0.90 -4.59 -2.24
N ILE A 86 0.09 -5.29 -2.81
CA ILE A 86 0.26 -5.46 -4.27
C ILE A 86 -0.07 -6.89 -4.68
N THR A 87 -0.64 -7.05 -5.87
CA THR A 87 -0.91 -8.34 -6.52
C THR A 87 -0.52 -8.33 -7.99
N SER A 88 0.09 -9.42 -8.46
CA SER A 88 0.31 -9.66 -9.89
C SER A 88 -0.95 -10.11 -10.64
N LYS A 89 -2.01 -10.46 -9.90
CA LYS A 89 -3.33 -10.78 -10.50
C LYS A 89 -4.03 -9.50 -10.94
N ILE A 90 -3.87 -9.18 -12.22
CA ILE A 90 -4.53 -8.05 -12.88
C ILE A 90 -6.03 -8.35 -13.03
N LYS A 91 -6.86 -7.41 -12.57
CA LYS A 91 -8.32 -7.44 -12.75
C LYS A 91 -8.83 -6.04 -13.01
N MET A 92 -9.90 -5.93 -13.79
CA MET A 92 -10.59 -4.67 -14.04
C MET A 92 -11.63 -4.44 -12.93
N PHE A 93 -11.23 -3.73 -11.86
CA PHE A 93 -12.09 -3.32 -10.76
C PHE A 93 -11.68 -1.92 -10.31
N ASP A 94 -12.66 -1.15 -9.84
CA ASP A 94 -12.42 0.16 -9.24
C ASP A 94 -11.40 0.08 -8.09
N TYR A 95 -10.63 1.16 -7.93
CA TYR A 95 -9.63 1.34 -6.86
C TYR A 95 -8.49 0.31 -6.88
N ARG A 96 -8.20 -0.24 -8.06
CA ARG A 96 -6.96 -0.96 -8.36
C ARG A 96 -6.12 -0.11 -9.30
N ILE A 97 -4.85 0.06 -8.96
CA ILE A 97 -3.93 0.90 -9.74
C ILE A 97 -2.86 0.02 -10.32
N SER A 98 -2.79 -0.02 -11.64
CA SER A 98 -1.76 -0.76 -12.37
C SER A 98 -0.44 0.00 -12.36
N PHE A 99 0.65 -0.73 -12.20
CA PHE A 99 2.01 -0.23 -12.34
C PHE A 99 2.93 -1.35 -12.83
N ASP A 100 4.07 -0.96 -13.38
CA ASP A 100 5.11 -1.87 -13.81
C ASP A 100 6.51 -1.39 -13.38
N GLN A 101 7.55 -2.00 -13.92
CA GLN A 101 8.93 -1.67 -13.60
C GLN A 101 9.31 -0.22 -13.95
N HIS A 102 8.70 0.39 -14.97
CA HIS A 102 8.99 1.78 -15.36
C HIS A 102 8.46 2.79 -14.33
N ASP A 103 7.46 2.39 -13.54
CA ASP A 103 6.94 3.20 -12.45
C ASP A 103 7.81 3.14 -11.19
N ILE A 104 8.92 2.39 -11.17
CA ILE A 104 9.72 2.14 -9.97
C ILE A 104 11.14 2.65 -10.16
N HIS A 105 11.56 3.50 -9.23
CA HIS A 105 12.96 3.87 -9.06
C HIS A 105 13.65 2.87 -8.12
N ASN A 106 14.75 2.27 -8.60
CA ASN A 106 15.67 1.51 -7.78
C ASN A 106 17.09 1.66 -8.31
N ASN A 107 18.04 1.63 -7.39
CA ASN A 107 19.47 1.66 -7.65
C ASN A 107 20.04 0.27 -7.95
N GLU A 108 19.29 -0.80 -7.67
CA GLU A 108 19.68 -2.18 -8.00
C GLU A 108 19.21 -2.55 -9.41
N LYS A 109 20.11 -3.13 -10.21
CA LYS A 109 19.96 -3.31 -11.67
C LYS A 109 18.90 -4.35 -12.08
N ASP A 110 18.44 -5.20 -11.17
CA ASP A 110 17.64 -6.39 -11.50
C ASP A 110 16.31 -6.47 -10.73
N ILE A 111 15.49 -5.42 -10.74
CA ILE A 111 14.09 -5.61 -10.32
C ILE A 111 13.30 -6.23 -11.47
N ASN A 112 12.94 -7.50 -11.33
CA ASN A 112 11.93 -8.11 -12.19
C ASN A 112 10.54 -8.00 -11.52
N ILE A 113 9.92 -6.83 -11.62
CA ILE A 113 8.50 -6.67 -11.26
C ILE A 113 7.67 -6.82 -12.52
N HIS A 114 6.90 -7.90 -12.57
CA HIS A 114 5.85 -8.06 -13.55
C HIS A 114 4.74 -7.01 -13.35
N PRO A 115 4.01 -6.63 -14.42
CA PRO A 115 2.84 -5.79 -14.31
C PRO A 115 1.95 -6.22 -13.15
N SER A 116 1.64 -5.29 -12.26
CA SER A 116 1.02 -5.55 -10.97
C SER A 116 -0.02 -4.48 -10.64
N GLN A 117 -0.86 -4.76 -9.65
CA GLN A 117 -1.88 -3.84 -9.16
C GLN A 117 -1.76 -3.59 -7.66
N ILE A 118 -1.88 -2.31 -7.29
CA ILE A 118 -2.03 -1.84 -5.92
C ILE A 118 -3.51 -1.92 -5.54
N LEU A 119 -3.82 -2.49 -4.38
CA LEU A 119 -5.17 -2.73 -3.91
C LEU A 119 -5.57 -1.72 -2.82
N LEU A 120 -6.22 -0.61 -3.21
CA LEU A 120 -6.59 0.44 -2.26
C LEU A 120 -7.60 -0.05 -1.21
N THR A 121 -8.52 -0.93 -1.60
CA THR A 121 -9.52 -1.54 -0.71
C THR A 121 -8.94 -2.49 0.35
N GLN A 122 -7.65 -2.80 0.26
CA GLN A 122 -6.94 -3.69 1.19
C GLN A 122 -5.92 -2.94 2.06
N GLY A 123 -6.02 -1.61 2.09
CA GLY A 123 -5.17 -0.74 2.90
C GLY A 123 -5.33 -0.98 4.39
N ARG A 124 -4.21 -1.06 5.12
CA ARG A 124 -4.23 -1.27 6.58
C ARG A 124 -2.93 -0.85 7.26
N CYS A 125 -3.00 -0.68 8.58
CA CYS A 125 -1.81 -0.53 9.42
C CYS A 125 -1.16 -1.88 9.73
N ILE A 126 0.18 -1.96 9.65
CA ILE A 126 0.97 -3.09 10.13
C ILE A 126 2.14 -2.59 10.99
N SER A 127 2.69 -3.44 11.86
CA SER A 127 3.95 -3.11 12.56
C SER A 127 5.13 -3.13 11.58
N ARG A 128 6.06 -2.18 11.73
CA ARG A 128 7.26 -2.02 10.88
C ARG A 128 8.20 -3.23 10.94
N ILE A 129 8.21 -3.99 12.03
CA ILE A 129 9.00 -5.23 12.14
C ILE A 129 8.56 -6.31 11.13
N ARG A 130 7.41 -6.13 10.50
CA ARG A 130 6.90 -7.04 9.45
C ARG A 130 7.48 -6.73 8.08
N LEU A 131 8.11 -5.58 7.89
CA LEU A 131 8.82 -5.26 6.64
C LEU A 131 10.07 -6.12 6.53
N GLY A 132 10.28 -6.68 5.34
CA GLY A 132 11.49 -7.38 4.94
C GLY A 132 12.31 -6.52 3.98
N GLN A 133 12.69 -7.11 2.86
CA GLN A 133 13.51 -6.44 1.84
C GLN A 133 12.75 -5.29 1.15
N LYS A 134 13.43 -4.15 0.98
CA LYS A 134 12.98 -3.05 0.11
C LYS A 134 13.12 -3.48 -1.34
N ILE A 135 12.09 -3.26 -2.14
CA ILE A 135 12.08 -3.59 -3.56
C ILE A 135 12.41 -2.36 -4.42
N GLY A 136 11.95 -1.18 -4.02
CA GLY A 136 12.15 0.06 -4.76
C GLY A 136 11.25 1.17 -4.24
N THR A 137 11.13 2.25 -4.98
CA THR A 137 10.26 3.38 -4.65
C THR A 137 9.47 3.77 -5.89
N LEU A 138 8.16 3.98 -5.77
CA LEU A 138 7.35 4.41 -6.91
C LEU A 138 7.75 5.81 -7.38
N SER A 139 7.56 6.06 -8.68
CA SER A 139 7.68 7.38 -9.27
C SER A 139 6.67 8.34 -8.63
N GLU A 140 7.05 9.61 -8.56
CA GLU A 140 6.18 10.68 -8.05
C GLU A 140 4.86 10.78 -8.84
N CYS A 141 4.89 10.49 -10.15
CA CYS A 141 3.69 10.48 -10.98
C CYS A 141 2.71 9.39 -10.50
N LYS A 142 3.21 8.15 -10.32
CA LYS A 142 2.39 7.04 -9.85
C LYS A 142 1.91 7.26 -8.42
N LEU A 143 2.74 7.85 -7.56
CA LEU A 143 2.34 8.15 -6.18
C LEU A 143 1.18 9.15 -6.13
N ARG A 144 1.19 10.19 -6.98
CA ARG A 144 0.08 11.15 -7.11
C ARG A 144 -1.20 10.51 -7.62
N GLU A 145 -1.10 9.58 -8.57
CA GLU A 145 -2.25 8.79 -9.04
C GLU A 145 -2.89 8.02 -7.88
N ILE A 146 -2.08 7.35 -7.06
CA ILE A 146 -2.54 6.62 -5.87
C ILE A 146 -3.23 7.54 -4.88
N GLN A 147 -2.65 8.71 -4.59
CA GLN A 147 -3.26 9.68 -3.68
C GLN A 147 -4.63 10.15 -4.20
N SER A 148 -4.72 10.49 -5.48
CA SER A 148 -5.97 10.94 -6.11
C SER A 148 -7.05 9.85 -6.03
N GLN A 149 -6.72 8.63 -6.43
CA GLN A 149 -7.64 7.49 -6.41
C GLN A 149 -8.04 7.09 -4.99
N PHE A 150 -7.12 7.17 -4.02
CA PHE A 150 -7.45 6.89 -2.62
C PHE A 150 -8.35 7.98 -2.02
N ASN A 151 -8.14 9.24 -2.39
CA ASN A 151 -9.03 10.34 -2.00
C ASN A 151 -10.44 10.11 -2.56
N LEU A 152 -10.55 9.72 -3.83
CA LEU A 152 -11.82 9.33 -4.44
C LEU A 152 -12.45 8.12 -3.75
N PHE A 153 -11.66 7.11 -3.39
CA PHE A 153 -12.12 5.94 -2.66
C PHE A 153 -12.74 6.31 -1.30
N LEU A 154 -12.13 7.24 -0.56
CA LEU A 154 -12.59 7.64 0.77
C LEU A 154 -13.80 8.58 0.74
N TYR A 155 -13.83 9.54 -0.20
CA TYR A 155 -14.77 10.68 -0.14
C TYR A 155 -15.74 10.75 -1.32
N LYS A 156 -15.99 9.65 -2.05
CA LYS A 156 -16.82 9.63 -3.28
C LYS A 156 -18.27 10.13 -3.15
N ASN A 157 -18.69 10.64 -1.98
CA ASN A 157 -19.98 11.29 -1.76
C ASN A 157 -19.89 12.76 -1.32
N THR A 158 -18.75 13.44 -1.46
CA THR A 158 -18.68 14.88 -1.18
C THR A 158 -18.24 15.63 -2.43
N PRO A 159 -19.07 16.51 -3.03
CA PRO A 159 -18.54 17.47 -3.98
C PRO A 159 -17.52 18.30 -3.20
N LEU A 160 -16.24 18.18 -3.55
CA LEU A 160 -15.27 19.17 -3.12
C LEU A 160 -15.79 20.52 -3.65
N HIS A 161 -16.00 21.46 -2.74
CA HIS A 161 -16.50 22.80 -2.98
C HIS A 161 -15.88 23.41 -4.26
N PRO A 162 -16.64 24.19 -5.05
CA PRO A 162 -16.21 24.69 -6.35
C PRO A 162 -15.00 25.61 -6.23
N MET A 163 -13.82 25.08 -6.54
CA MET A 163 -12.65 25.85 -6.95
C MET A 163 -12.07 25.09 -8.15
N ASP A 164 -11.83 25.81 -9.24
CA ASP A 164 -11.40 25.35 -10.57
C ASP A 164 -12.47 24.82 -11.53
N LYS A 165 -13.49 25.65 -11.79
CA LYS A 165 -14.09 25.73 -13.14
C LYS A 165 -13.75 27.07 -13.79
N GLY A 166 -12.47 27.25 -14.07
CA GLY A 166 -11.94 28.27 -14.98
C GLY A 166 -11.35 27.64 -16.22
N ALA A 167 -12.11 26.82 -16.96
CA ALA A 167 -11.80 26.43 -18.35
C ALA A 167 -12.97 25.67 -19.00
N THR A 168 -13.69 26.40 -19.86
CA THR A 168 -14.14 26.00 -21.21
C THR A 168 -14.79 24.61 -21.42
N GLN A 169 -16.07 24.60 -21.79
CA GLN A 169 -16.47 24.25 -23.17
C GLN A 169 -17.96 24.45 -23.46
N THR A 170 -18.20 25.36 -24.39
CA THR A 170 -19.27 25.41 -25.38
C THR A 170 -19.65 24.04 -25.94
N ALA A 171 -20.96 23.83 -26.16
CA ALA A 171 -21.66 22.80 -26.94
C ALA A 171 -22.73 22.11 -26.05
N LEU A 172 -23.99 21.88 -26.41
CA LEU A 172 -24.71 21.94 -27.67
C LEU A 172 -26.21 21.63 -27.33
N ILE A 173 -27.14 22.30 -28.05
CA ILE A 173 -28.50 21.84 -28.42
C ILE A 173 -29.62 21.90 -27.35
N LYS A 174 -30.61 22.77 -27.57
CA LYS A 174 -31.95 22.40 -28.09
C LYS A 174 -32.80 23.65 -28.44
N LYS A 175 -33.01 23.87 -29.75
CA LYS A 175 -34.25 24.46 -30.34
C LYS A 175 -35.21 23.28 -30.67
N PRO A 176 -36.51 23.45 -31.03
CA PRO A 176 -37.27 24.69 -31.33
C PRO A 176 -38.72 24.77 -30.76
N ALA A 177 -39.36 25.94 -31.03
CA ALA A 177 -40.80 26.26 -31.22
C ALA A 177 -41.74 26.16 -29.99
N ILE A 178 -42.79 26.97 -29.83
CA ILE A 178 -43.79 27.44 -30.81
C ILE A 178 -44.30 28.84 -30.42
N THR A 179 -44.72 29.56 -31.46
CA THR A 179 -45.40 30.86 -31.55
C THR A 179 -46.61 31.05 -30.63
#